data_AF-A0A1G0M432-F1
#
_entry.id   AF-A0A1G0M432-F1
#
_cell.length_a   1.000
_cell.length_b   1.000
_cell.length_c   1.000
_cell.angle_alpha   90.00
_cell.angle_beta   90.00
_cell.angle_gamma   90.00
#
_symmetry.space_group_name_H-M   'P 1'
#
loop_
_entity.id
_entity.type
_entity.pdbx_description
1 polymer ?
#
loop_
_entity_poly.entity_id
_entity_poly.type
_entity_poly.pdbx_seq_one_letter_code
_entity_poly.pdbx_strand_id
1 'polypeptide(L)'
;MDRDRTATVAFNLDTAHITRIDGTTPIYFSTLQKAYDSPVSSGSTIQVWGIDLPETLLCGTSKQVRISGGYDQLYQTRPNTTTIRGLVIGMGTVIIDRVVVK
;
A
#
# COMPACT_ATOMS: atom_id res chain seq x y z
N MET A 1 -12.31 17.33 -44.85
CA MET A 1 -13.05 16.25 -44.17
C MET A 1 -12.13 15.75 -43.08
N ASP A 2 -12.27 16.27 -41.87
CA ASP A 2 -11.38 15.93 -40.76
C ASP A 2 -11.68 14.51 -40.29
N ARG A 3 -10.65 13.67 -40.32
CA ARG A 3 -10.73 12.30 -39.82
C ARG A 3 -10.82 12.34 -38.30
N ASP A 4 -11.85 11.71 -37.75
CA ASP A 4 -11.95 11.45 -36.32
C ASP A 4 -10.68 10.73 -35.84
N ARG A 5 -9.96 11.37 -34.90
CA ARG A 5 -8.81 10.78 -34.23
C ARG A 5 -9.30 10.18 -32.92
N THR A 6 -9.53 8.89 -32.93
CA THR A 6 -9.86 8.16 -31.69
C THR A 6 -8.58 7.97 -30.89
N ALA A 7 -8.50 8.60 -29.72
CA ALA A 7 -7.45 8.35 -28.74
C ALA A 7 -7.98 7.35 -27.71
N THR A 8 -7.45 6.13 -27.72
CA THR A 8 -7.73 5.14 -26.67
C THR A 8 -6.70 5.31 -25.56
N VAL A 9 -7.11 5.85 -24.42
CA VAL A 9 -6.31 5.81 -23.18
C VAL A 9 -6.59 4.50 -22.46
N ALA A 10 -5.57 3.66 -22.31
CA ALA A 10 -5.66 2.47 -21.47
C ALA A 10 -5.49 2.87 -20.01
N PHE A 11 -6.50 2.59 -19.18
CA PHE A 11 -6.39 2.72 -17.73
C PHE A 11 -5.69 1.47 -17.18
N ASN A 12 -4.36 1.50 -17.13
CA ASN A 12 -3.57 0.40 -16.56
C ASN A 12 -3.50 0.55 -15.04
N LEU A 13 -4.43 -0.11 -14.35
CA LEU A 13 -4.37 -0.26 -12.90
C LEU A 13 -3.25 -1.25 -12.55
N ASP A 14 -2.17 -0.75 -11.98
CA ASP A 14 -0.99 -1.55 -11.63
C ASP A 14 -1.17 -2.30 -10.31
N THR A 15 -1.91 -3.41 -10.39
CA THR A 15 -2.23 -4.23 -9.21
C THR A 15 -1.01 -4.95 -8.62
N ALA A 16 0.13 -4.98 -9.30
CA ALA A 16 1.35 -5.59 -8.80
C ALA A 16 2.10 -4.69 -7.80
N HIS A 17 1.84 -3.38 -7.84
CA HIS A 17 2.59 -2.37 -7.10
C HIS A 17 1.69 -1.52 -6.18
N ILE A 18 0.66 -2.14 -5.61
CA ILE A 18 -0.32 -1.51 -4.70
C ILE A 18 0.28 -1.04 -3.37
N THR A 19 1.33 -1.73 -2.93
CA THR A 19 2.07 -1.39 -1.72
C THR A 19 3.55 -1.19 -2.04
N ARG A 20 4.21 -0.28 -1.32
CA ARG A 20 5.65 -0.10 -1.42
C ARG A 20 6.29 0.13 -0.07
N ILE A 21 7.52 -0.32 0.07
CA ILE A 21 8.39 0.03 1.19
C ILE A 21 9.19 1.26 0.75
N ASP A 22 9.06 2.33 1.50
CA ASP A 22 9.79 3.57 1.26
C ASP A 22 11.28 3.40 1.63
N GLY A 23 12.17 3.92 0.80
CA GLY A 23 13.61 3.74 0.93
C GLY A 23 14.39 4.32 -0.27
N THR A 24 15.72 4.22 -0.22
CA THR A 24 16.61 4.66 -1.31
C THR A 24 16.29 3.96 -2.64
N THR A 25 15.95 2.67 -2.56
CA THR A 25 15.37 1.90 -3.65
C THR A 25 14.00 1.40 -3.18
N PRO A 26 12.89 1.96 -3.68
CA PRO A 26 11.56 1.49 -3.33
C PRO A 26 11.35 0.04 -3.75
N ILE A 27 10.76 -0.75 -2.86
CA ILE A 27 10.39 -2.14 -3.13
C ILE A 27 8.87 -2.23 -3.17
N TYR A 28 8.33 -2.79 -4.25
CA TYR A 28 6.89 -2.85 -4.49
C TYR A 28 6.33 -4.25 -4.28
N PHE A 29 5.09 -4.33 -3.79
CA PHE A 29 4.37 -5.57 -3.57
C PHE A 29 2.89 -5.41 -3.92
N SER A 30 2.26 -6.53 -4.24
CA SER A 30 0.84 -6.56 -4.60
C SER A 30 -0.10 -6.58 -3.39
N THR A 31 0.40 -6.83 -2.18
CA THR A 31 -0.41 -6.90 -0.96
C THR A 31 0.32 -6.33 0.25
N LEU A 32 -0.43 -5.82 1.23
CA LEU A 32 0.12 -5.25 2.46
C LEU A 32 0.78 -6.34 3.31
N GLN A 33 0.23 -7.56 3.34
CA GLN A 33 0.87 -8.66 4.07
C GLN A 33 2.26 -9.00 3.49
N LYS A 34 2.43 -9.02 2.16
CA LYS A 34 3.75 -9.29 1.55
C LYS A 34 4.76 -8.20 1.85
N ALA A 35 4.34 -6.94 1.82
CA ALA A 35 5.20 -5.83 2.21
C ALA A 35 5.59 -5.92 3.69
N TYR A 36 4.66 -6.34 4.57
CA TYR A 36 4.95 -6.59 5.98
C TYR A 36 5.91 -7.75 6.18
N ASP A 37 5.74 -8.88 5.48
CA ASP A 37 6.57 -10.08 5.65
C ASP A 37 7.99 -9.93 5.07
N SER A 38 8.21 -8.92 4.24
CA SER A 38 9.53 -8.55 3.73
C SER A 38 10.53 -8.31 4.89
N PRO A 39 11.84 -8.61 4.71
CA PRO A 39 12.89 -8.40 5.72
C PRO A 39 13.22 -6.91 5.94
N VAL A 40 12.20 -6.07 6.09
CA VAL A 40 12.33 -4.65 6.41
C VAL A 40 12.85 -4.45 7.82
N SER A 41 13.76 -3.49 7.94
CA SER A 41 14.27 -3.02 9.22
C SER A 41 13.17 -2.36 10.06
N SER A 42 13.32 -2.41 11.38
CA SER A 42 12.44 -1.66 12.28
C SER A 42 12.50 -0.16 11.95
N GLY A 43 11.33 0.49 11.91
CA GLY A 43 11.17 1.90 11.56
C GLY A 43 10.83 2.17 10.09
N SER A 44 10.84 1.15 9.23
CA SER A 44 10.45 1.31 7.82
C SER A 44 8.98 1.71 7.66
N THR A 45 8.72 2.52 6.64
CA THR A 45 7.36 2.94 6.27
C THR A 45 6.88 2.14 5.05
N ILE A 46 5.82 1.37 5.25
CA ILE A 46 5.05 0.72 4.21
C ILE A 46 3.96 1.70 3.76
N GLN A 47 4.02 2.13 2.51
CA GLN A 47 3.05 3.00 1.87
C GLN A 47 2.06 2.16 1.08
N VAL A 48 0.78 2.51 1.14
CA VAL A 48 -0.31 1.73 0.52
C VAL A 48 -1.28 2.65 -0.19
N TRP A 49 -1.76 2.22 -1.35
CA TRP A 49 -2.78 2.96 -2.08
C TRP A 49 -4.08 3.11 -1.29
N GLY A 50 -4.77 4.21 -1.52
CA GLY A 50 -6.08 4.49 -0.93
C GLY A 50 -7.20 3.72 -1.61
N ILE A 51 -7.16 2.38 -1.50
CA ILE A 51 -8.14 1.44 -2.05
C ILE A 51 -8.65 0.49 -0.95
N ASP A 52 -9.68 -0.30 -1.26
CA ASP A 52 -10.17 -1.38 -0.41
C ASP A 52 -9.34 -2.65 -0.63
N LEU A 53 -8.61 -3.08 0.39
CA LEU A 53 -7.82 -4.29 0.38
C LEU A 53 -8.60 -5.40 1.09
N PRO A 54 -8.98 -6.48 0.39
CA PRO A 54 -9.74 -7.58 0.97
C PRO A 54 -8.86 -8.52 1.83
N GLU A 55 -7.88 -7.98 2.56
CA GLU A 55 -6.92 -8.72 3.38
C GLU A 55 -6.99 -8.33 4.85
N THR A 56 -6.58 -9.27 5.71
CA THR A 56 -6.35 -9.06 7.14
C THR A 56 -4.85 -9.00 7.36
N LEU A 57 -4.35 -7.90 7.93
CA LEU A 57 -2.94 -7.74 8.23
C LEU A 57 -2.59 -8.45 9.54
N LEU A 58 -1.63 -9.37 9.48
CA LEU A 58 -1.12 -10.14 10.61
C LEU A 58 0.30 -9.68 10.98
N CYS A 59 0.43 -8.95 12.08
CA CYS A 59 1.69 -8.45 12.59
C CYS A 59 2.26 -9.38 13.67
N GLY A 60 2.90 -10.48 13.25
CA GLY A 60 3.43 -11.52 14.15
C GLY A 60 4.91 -11.41 14.51
N THR A 61 5.67 -10.55 13.83
CA THR A 61 7.11 -10.38 14.03
C THR A 61 7.43 -9.27 15.02
N SER A 62 8.44 -9.46 15.88
CA SER A 62 8.93 -8.43 16.80
C SER A 62 9.73 -7.33 16.07
N LYS A 63 9.04 -6.48 15.30
CA LYS A 63 9.60 -5.30 14.63
C LYS A 63 8.67 -4.10 14.75
N GLN A 64 9.23 -2.91 14.58
CA GLN A 64 8.44 -1.69 14.46
C GLN A 64 8.20 -1.38 12.99
N VAL A 65 6.96 -1.18 12.57
CA VAL A 65 6.63 -0.75 11.21
C VAL A 65 5.65 0.41 11.24
N ARG A 66 5.77 1.30 10.25
CA ARG A 66 4.76 2.33 9.99
C ARG A 66 3.99 1.98 8.73
N ILE A 67 2.67 2.00 8.80
CA ILE A 67 1.77 1.77 7.67
C ILE A 67 1.09 3.09 7.36
N SER A 68 1.36 3.60 6.17
CA SER A 68 0.88 4.88 5.67
C SER A 68 -0.06 4.60 4.49
N GLY A 69 -1.36 4.72 4.73
CA GLY A 69 -2.39 4.49 3.73
C GLY A 69 -2.75 5.73 2.93
N GLY A 70 -3.56 5.53 1.90
CA GLY A 70 -4.24 6.61 1.18
C GLY A 70 -3.55 7.11 -0.09
N TYR A 71 -2.45 6.48 -0.52
CA TYR A 71 -1.66 6.96 -1.65
C TYR A 71 -2.37 6.81 -3.01
N ASP A 72 -1.99 7.64 -3.97
CA ASP A 72 -2.27 7.41 -5.40
C ASP A 72 -1.33 6.35 -6.00
N GLN A 73 -1.58 5.98 -7.27
CA GLN A 73 -0.79 4.97 -7.99
C GLN A 73 0.71 5.33 -8.11
N LEU A 74 1.04 6.62 -8.08
CA LEU A 74 2.42 7.13 -8.18
C LEU A 74 3.05 7.36 -6.79
N TYR A 75 2.28 7.14 -5.73
CA TYR A 75 2.62 7.45 -4.35
C TYR A 75 3.14 8.88 -4.12
N GLN A 76 2.56 9.84 -4.83
CA GLN A 76 2.91 11.27 -4.71
C GLN A 76 1.97 12.00 -3.76
N THR A 77 0.68 11.72 -3.88
CA THR A 77 -0.36 12.33 -3.05
C THR A 77 -1.11 11.28 -2.23
N ARG A 78 -1.85 11.74 -1.22
CA ARG A 78 -2.66 10.88 -0.35
C ARG A 78 -4.12 11.34 -0.30
N PRO A 79 -4.86 11.26 -1.43
CA PRO A 79 -6.21 11.83 -1.54
C PRO A 79 -7.26 11.00 -0.79
N ASN A 80 -6.99 9.72 -0.56
CA ASN A 80 -7.96 8.76 -0.03
C ASN A 80 -7.46 8.12 1.29
N THR A 81 -8.19 7.15 1.80
CA THR A 81 -7.79 6.26 2.90
C THR A 81 -7.71 4.82 2.40
N THR A 82 -6.77 4.05 2.91
CA THR A 82 -6.72 2.60 2.65
C THR A 82 -7.72 1.90 3.57
N THR A 83 -8.46 0.92 3.08
CA THR A 83 -9.31 0.07 3.93
C THR A 83 -8.78 -1.35 3.97
N ILE A 84 -8.73 -1.97 5.16
CA ILE A 84 -8.38 -3.38 5.35
C ILE A 84 -9.48 -4.09 6.14
N ARG A 85 -9.62 -5.42 5.96
CA ARG A 85 -10.64 -6.24 6.62
C ARG A 85 -10.34 -6.56 8.08
N GLY A 86 -9.11 -6.38 8.50
CA GLY A 86 -8.70 -6.72 9.84
C GLY A 86 -7.25 -6.39 10.10
N LEU A 87 -6.95 -6.20 11.38
CA LEU A 87 -5.61 -5.96 11.88
C LEU A 87 -5.42 -6.80 13.13
N VAL A 88 -4.40 -7.65 13.13
CA VAL A 88 -4.01 -8.47 14.29
C VAL A 88 -2.57 -8.16 14.63
N ILE A 89 -2.33 -7.68 15.86
CA ILE A 89 -0.99 -7.40 16.37
C ILE A 89 -0.64 -8.49 17.38
N GLY A 90 0.25 -9.40 16.99
CA GLY A 90 0.76 -10.45 17.86
C GLY A 90 2.04 -10.04 18.59
N MET A 91 2.98 -9.40 17.88
CA MET A 91 4.26 -8.93 18.42
C MET A 91 4.72 -7.64 17.72
N GLY A 92 5.60 -6.88 18.40
CA GLY A 92 6.21 -5.67 17.82
C GLY A 92 5.36 -4.41 17.99
N THR A 93 5.49 -3.47 17.07
CA THR A 93 4.80 -2.18 17.13
C THR A 93 4.37 -1.75 15.74
N VAL A 94 3.11 -1.36 15.60
CA VAL A 94 2.54 -0.91 14.32
C VAL A 94 2.03 0.51 14.49
N ILE A 95 2.56 1.45 13.70
CA ILE A 95 2.10 2.83 13.63
C ILE A 95 1.24 2.96 12.38
N ILE A 96 -0.03 3.33 12.53
CA ILE A 96 -0.99 3.38 11.42
C ILE A 96 -1.40 4.82 11.14
N ASP A 97 -1.44 5.18 9.86
CA ASP A 97 -1.85 6.50 9.39
C ASP A 97 -2.71 6.39 8.12
N ARG A 98 -3.90 7.00 8.13
CA ARG A 98 -4.91 6.93 7.04
C ARG A 98 -5.27 5.53 6.56
N VAL A 99 -5.41 4.60 7.51
CA VAL A 99 -5.97 3.26 7.28
C VAL A 99 -7.24 3.10 8.10
N VAL A 100 -8.28 2.58 7.47
CA VAL A 100 -9.55 2.19 8.09
C VAL A 100 -9.57 0.67 8.22
N VAL A 101 -9.90 0.17 9.41
CA VAL A 101 -10.15 -1.25 9.65
C VAL A 101 -11.66 -1.45 9.74
N LYS A 102 -12.21 -2.35 8.94
CA LYS A 102 -13.63 -2.71 8.96
C LYS A 102 -13.90 -3.97 9.74
#